data_AF-A0A968N0V9-F1
#
_entry.id   AF-A0A968N0V9-F1
#
_cell.length_a   1.000
_cell.length_b   1.000
_cell.length_c   1.000
_cell.angle_alpha   90.00
_cell.angle_beta   90.00
_cell.angle_gamma   90.00
#
_symmetry.space_group_name_H-M   'P 1'
#
loop_
_entity.id
_entity.type
_entity.pdbx_description
1 polymer ?
#
loop_
_entity_poly.entity_id
_entity_poly.type
_entity_poly.pdbx_seq_one_letter_code
_entity_poly.pdbx_strand_id
1 'polypeptide(L)'
;MLRKFINEELGKGSDVKYNPIHPIFRLADLYLLYAEALSEYNDGPTAEGLTFFNQVRARSGMPVYDAANYQGGNNREKFFNAIVYERKAEFFMESQRYFDLRRWKKGSDLNLKMAGILINNGIVSRNDIGWTNIFRDNMYFHPFHIEAVNNTKGLYQNPGW
;
A
#
# COMPACT_ATOMS: atom_id res chain seq x y z
N MET A 1 0.81 -19.23 -5.31
CA MET A 1 -0.55 -18.97 -4.75
C MET A 1 -0.39 -18.05 -3.55
N LEU A 2 -1.28 -17.07 -3.39
CA LEU A 2 -1.26 -16.09 -2.29
C LEU A 2 -1.99 -16.67 -1.06
N ARG A 3 -1.39 -16.57 0.13
CA ARG A 3 -1.86 -17.28 1.35
C ARG A 3 -2.17 -16.38 2.57
N LYS A 4 -2.20 -15.04 2.42
CA LYS A 4 -2.22 -14.09 3.55
C LYS A 4 -3.37 -14.26 4.56
N PHE A 5 -4.59 -14.58 4.10
CA PHE A 5 -5.76 -14.75 4.96
C PHE A 5 -6.23 -16.22 5.05
N ILE A 6 -5.36 -17.16 4.71
CA ILE A 6 -5.67 -18.59 4.78
C ILE A 6 -5.34 -19.08 6.18
N ASN A 7 -6.31 -19.74 6.82
CA ASN A 7 -6.04 -20.49 8.05
C ASN A 7 -5.23 -21.74 7.69
N GLU A 8 -4.01 -21.84 8.22
CA GLU A 8 -3.10 -22.95 7.95
C GLU A 8 -3.46 -24.24 8.69
N GLU A 9 -4.29 -24.17 9.72
CA GLU A 9 -4.78 -25.33 10.47
C GLU A 9 -5.88 -26.10 9.70
N LEU A 10 -6.47 -25.47 8.68
CA LEU A 10 -7.48 -26.11 7.86
C LEU A 10 -6.82 -27.06 6.86
N GLY A 11 -7.19 -28.35 6.97
CA GLY A 11 -6.79 -29.37 6.03
C GLY A 11 -7.26 -29.05 4.60
N LYS A 12 -6.47 -29.48 3.61
CA LYS A 12 -6.82 -29.35 2.20
C LYS A 12 -8.18 -30.03 1.93
N GLY A 13 -9.15 -29.27 1.44
CA GLY A 13 -10.50 -29.78 1.15
C GLY A 13 -11.45 -29.79 2.35
N SER A 14 -11.13 -29.08 3.44
CA SER A 14 -12.07 -28.91 4.54
C SER A 14 -13.28 -28.08 4.10
N ASP A 15 -14.49 -28.59 4.32
CA ASP A 15 -15.74 -27.83 4.15
C ASP A 15 -16.03 -26.87 5.32
N VAL A 16 -15.06 -26.70 6.22
CA VAL A 16 -15.16 -25.79 7.35
C VAL A 16 -15.22 -24.35 6.83
N LYS A 17 -16.35 -23.69 7.07
CA LYS A 17 -16.52 -22.27 6.78
C LYS A 17 -15.64 -21.46 7.73
N TYR A 18 -14.50 -21.00 7.22
CA TYR A 18 -13.65 -20.06 7.93
C TYR A 18 -14.02 -18.62 7.58
N ASN A 19 -14.25 -17.81 8.61
CA ASN A 19 -14.45 -16.38 8.45
C ASN A 19 -13.21 -15.64 8.98
N PRO A 20 -12.23 -15.31 8.11
CA PRO A 20 -11.06 -14.56 8.54
C PRO A 20 -11.46 -13.24 9.18
N ILE A 21 -10.80 -12.89 10.29
CA ILE A 21 -10.88 -11.54 10.83
C ILE A 21 -10.12 -10.63 9.87
N HIS A 22 -10.83 -9.68 9.27
CA HIS A 22 -10.24 -8.62 8.47
C HIS A 22 -10.06 -7.38 9.34
N PRO A 23 -8.84 -7.10 9.85
CA PRO A 23 -8.63 -5.95 10.71
C PRO A 23 -8.81 -4.66 9.90
N ILE A 24 -9.74 -3.81 10.34
CA ILE A 24 -9.89 -2.45 9.78
C ILE A 24 -8.78 -1.54 10.32
N PHE A 25 -8.46 -1.69 11.61
CA PHE A 25 -7.37 -0.99 12.28
C PHE A 25 -6.49 -1.98 13.05
N ARG A 26 -5.19 -1.74 13.05
CA ARG A 26 -4.22 -2.52 13.85
C ARG A 26 -2.99 -1.70 14.16
N LEU A 27 -2.30 -2.10 15.23
CA LEU A 27 -1.20 -1.34 15.82
C LEU A 27 -0.06 -0.99 14.85
N ALA A 28 0.27 -1.89 13.90
CA ALA A 28 1.29 -1.59 12.91
C ALA A 28 0.96 -0.38 12.02
N ASP A 29 -0.32 -0.11 11.77
CA ASP A 29 -0.74 1.07 10.99
C ASP A 29 -0.46 2.34 11.79
N LEU A 30 -0.80 2.33 13.09
CA LEU A 30 -0.48 3.43 13.99
C LEU A 30 1.03 3.69 14.08
N TYR A 31 1.84 2.63 14.17
CA TYR A 31 3.30 2.76 14.20
C TYR A 31 3.87 3.37 12.92
N LEU A 32 3.42 2.89 11.75
CA LEU A 32 3.90 3.40 10.48
C LEU A 32 3.38 4.82 10.18
N LEU A 33 2.14 5.13 10.55
CA LEU A 33 1.59 6.49 10.46
C LEU A 33 2.34 7.47 11.37
N TYR A 34 2.66 7.05 12.60
CA TYR A 34 3.40 7.88 13.54
C TYR A 34 4.84 8.11 13.08
N ALA A 35 5.52 7.07 12.59
CA ALA A 35 6.86 7.20 12.01
C ALA A 35 6.87 8.16 10.79
N GLU A 36 5.86 8.08 9.94
CA GLU A 36 5.68 8.99 8.81
C GLU A 36 5.46 10.44 9.27
N ALA A 37 4.51 10.66 10.19
CA ALA A 37 4.21 11.99 10.71
C ALA A 37 5.42 12.64 11.39
N LEU A 38 6.18 11.87 12.19
CA LEU A 38 7.42 12.34 12.81
C LEU A 38 8.46 12.70 11.77
N SER A 39 8.61 11.89 10.71
CA SER A 39 9.56 12.19 9.65
C SER A 39 9.20 13.47 8.89
N GLU A 40 7.92 13.66 8.58
CA GLU A 40 7.44 14.83 7.87
C GLU A 40 7.56 16.10 8.73
N TYR A 41 7.27 16.00 10.03
CA TYR A 41 7.40 17.12 10.96
C TYR A 41 8.86 17.56 11.18
N ASN A 42 9.80 16.62 11.23
CA ASN A 42 11.21 16.89 11.51
C ASN A 42 12.08 17.01 10.24
N ASP A 43 11.48 17.00 9.06
CA ASP A 43 12.18 16.98 7.76
C ASP A 43 13.19 15.82 7.62
N GLY A 44 12.88 14.65 8.18
CA GLY A 44 13.74 13.46 8.09
C GLY A 44 13.51 12.42 9.19
N PRO A 45 14.14 11.23 9.07
CA PRO A 45 14.04 10.17 10.07
C PRO A 45 14.49 10.63 11.46
N THR A 46 13.69 10.28 12.48
CA THR A 46 14.00 10.53 13.90
C THR A 46 14.27 9.21 14.62
N ALA A 47 14.98 9.26 15.76
CA ALA A 47 15.20 8.07 16.58
C ALA A 47 13.89 7.39 17.01
N GLU A 48 12.88 8.18 17.36
CA GLU A 48 11.55 7.68 17.74
C GLU A 48 10.80 7.10 16.53
N GLY A 49 10.80 7.79 15.38
CA GLY A 49 10.17 7.29 14.15
C GLY A 49 10.81 5.98 13.68
N LEU A 50 12.14 5.88 13.73
CA LEU A 50 12.87 4.65 13.45
C LEU A 50 12.54 3.52 14.44
N THR A 51 12.31 3.84 15.71
CA THR A 51 11.92 2.85 16.73
C THR A 51 10.60 2.18 16.32
N PHE A 52 9.56 2.95 16.02
CA PHE A 52 8.24 2.40 15.66
C PHE A 52 8.23 1.75 14.28
N PHE A 53 8.97 2.30 13.32
CA PHE A 53 9.18 1.68 12.01
C PHE A 53 9.83 0.30 12.15
N ASN A 54 10.88 0.19 12.98
CA ASN A 54 11.60 -1.07 13.19
C ASN A 54 10.82 -2.08 14.02
N GLN A 55 9.87 -1.68 14.87
CA GLN A 55 8.98 -2.63 15.56
C GLN A 55 8.15 -3.46 14.55
N VAL A 56 7.68 -2.83 13.47
CA VAL A 56 6.93 -3.53 12.42
C VAL A 56 7.83 -4.52 11.66
N ARG A 57 9.05 -4.07 11.33
CA ARG A 57 10.07 -4.86 10.62
C ARG A 57 10.58 -6.05 11.43
N ALA A 58 10.89 -5.83 12.71
CA ALA A 58 11.40 -6.86 13.60
C ALA A 58 10.40 -8.02 13.73
N ARG A 59 9.10 -7.72 13.83
CA ARG A 59 8.04 -8.73 13.91
C ARG A 59 7.95 -9.60 12.65
N SER A 60 8.31 -9.08 11.48
CA SER A 60 8.37 -9.84 10.22
C SER A 60 9.77 -10.41 9.90
N GLY A 61 10.73 -10.29 10.81
CA GLY A 61 12.11 -10.77 10.62
C GLY A 61 12.93 -9.94 9.63
N MET A 62 12.50 -8.72 9.31
CA MET A 62 13.22 -7.82 8.42
C MET A 62 14.40 -7.15 9.12
N PRO A 63 15.52 -6.88 8.42
CA PRO A 63 16.67 -6.18 8.99
C PRO A 63 16.28 -4.80 9.55
N VAL A 64 16.97 -4.37 10.60
CA VAL A 64 16.82 -3.02 11.15
C VAL A 64 17.14 -1.98 10.07
N TYR A 65 16.32 -0.92 10.03
CA TYR A 65 16.57 0.26 9.23
C TYR A 65 17.18 1.36 10.11
N ASP A 66 18.37 1.81 9.76
CA ASP A 66 19.18 2.76 10.54
C ASP A 66 19.90 3.78 9.64
N ALA A 67 20.81 4.54 10.23
CA ALA A 67 21.59 5.57 9.54
C ALA A 67 22.38 5.06 8.33
N ALA A 68 22.78 3.78 8.30
CA ALA A 68 23.45 3.19 7.15
C ALA A 68 22.52 3.10 5.92
N ASN A 69 21.20 3.00 6.12
CA ASN A 69 20.23 2.86 5.04
C ASN A 69 19.90 4.16 4.31
N TYR A 70 20.22 5.33 4.89
CA TYR A 70 19.93 6.63 4.30
C TYR A 70 21.15 7.55 4.17
N GLN A 71 22.36 6.97 4.11
CA GLN A 71 23.59 7.72 3.89
C GLN A 71 23.60 8.47 2.55
N GLY A 72 24.34 9.58 2.47
CA GLY A 72 24.53 10.34 1.23
C GLY A 72 23.43 11.35 0.90
N GLY A 73 22.73 11.88 1.92
CA GLY A 73 21.74 12.95 1.76
C GLY A 73 20.34 12.46 1.37
N ASN A 74 19.39 13.40 1.23
CA ASN A 74 17.97 13.14 0.98
C ASN A 74 17.34 12.17 1.98
N ASN A 75 17.74 12.27 3.26
CA ASN A 75 17.38 11.32 4.30
C ASN A 75 15.86 11.21 4.46
N ARG A 76 15.15 12.35 4.38
CA ARG A 76 13.67 12.38 4.38
C ARG A 76 13.07 11.57 3.26
N GLU A 77 13.48 11.81 2.02
CA GLU A 77 12.94 11.11 0.86
C GLU A 77 13.24 9.61 0.92
N LYS A 78 14.46 9.24 1.33
CA LYS A 78 14.84 7.83 1.51
C LYS A 78 14.00 7.13 2.57
N PHE A 79 13.79 7.77 3.71
CA PHE A 79 12.97 7.21 4.77
C PHE A 79 11.49 7.18 4.39
N PHE A 80 10.97 8.21 3.73
CA PHE A 80 9.62 8.21 3.16
C PHE A 80 9.43 7.05 2.19
N ASN A 81 10.37 6.82 1.27
CA ASN A 81 10.32 5.68 0.35
C ASN A 81 10.37 4.32 1.08
N ALA A 82 11.13 4.22 2.17
CA ALA A 82 11.14 3.05 3.03
C ALA A 82 9.76 2.82 3.70
N ILE A 83 9.12 3.88 4.20
CA ILE A 83 7.75 3.83 4.74
C ILE A 83 6.75 3.40 3.65
N VAL A 84 6.82 3.98 2.45
CA VAL A 84 5.95 3.60 1.32
C VAL A 84 6.07 2.12 0.99
N TYR A 85 7.30 1.58 1.01
CA TYR A 85 7.55 0.16 0.78
C TYR A 85 7.01 -0.70 1.93
N GLU A 86 7.33 -0.34 3.18
CA GLU A 86 6.91 -1.11 4.36
C GLU A 86 5.39 -1.18 4.45
N ARG A 87 4.69 -0.04 4.28
CA ARG A 87 3.22 0.00 4.24
C ARG A 87 2.66 -0.87 3.11
N LYS A 88 3.29 -0.89 1.93
CA LYS A 88 2.88 -1.74 0.81
C LYS A 88 3.00 -3.23 1.16
N ALA A 89 4.10 -3.66 1.78
CA ALA A 89 4.34 -5.04 2.13
C ALA A 89 3.44 -5.49 3.30
N GLU A 90 3.43 -4.69 4.37
CA GLU A 90 2.71 -4.96 5.60
C GLU A 90 1.19 -5.03 5.38
N PHE A 91 0.62 -4.08 4.64
CA PHE A 91 -0.84 -3.97 4.40
C PHE A 91 -1.29 -4.51 3.04
N PHE A 92 -0.50 -5.35 2.40
CA PHE A 92 -0.92 -5.99 1.14
C PHE A 92 -2.26 -6.73 1.32
N MET A 93 -3.24 -6.48 0.44
CA MET A 93 -4.63 -6.98 0.57
C MET A 93 -5.44 -6.49 1.79
N GLU A 94 -5.03 -5.40 2.47
CA GLU A 94 -5.78 -4.82 3.59
C GLU A 94 -6.39 -3.46 3.24
N SER A 95 -6.65 -3.20 1.96
CA SER A 95 -7.29 -1.96 1.44
C SER A 95 -6.54 -0.64 1.68
N GLN A 96 -5.39 -0.64 2.37
CA GLN A 96 -4.64 0.58 2.68
C GLN A 96 -3.99 1.24 1.46
N ARG A 97 -3.45 0.45 0.53
CA ARG A 97 -2.72 0.96 -0.64
C ARG A 97 -3.52 1.96 -1.48
N TYR A 98 -4.84 1.77 -1.54
CA TYR A 98 -5.76 2.66 -2.26
C TYR A 98 -5.75 4.08 -1.70
N PHE A 99 -5.78 4.22 -0.38
CA PHE A 99 -5.80 5.51 0.31
C PHE A 99 -4.41 6.11 0.43
N ASP A 100 -3.40 5.28 0.71
CA ASP A 100 -1.99 5.68 0.80
C ASP A 100 -1.50 6.38 -0.48
N LEU A 101 -1.76 5.79 -1.65
CA LEU A 101 -1.35 6.42 -2.92
C LEU A 101 -2.06 7.75 -3.19
N ARG A 102 -3.30 7.91 -2.74
CA ARG A 102 -4.07 9.15 -2.95
C ARG A 102 -3.57 10.28 -2.07
N ARG A 103 -3.38 10.02 -0.77
CA ARG A 103 -2.88 11.04 0.18
C ARG A 103 -1.46 11.51 -0.18
N TRP A 104 -0.63 10.62 -0.72
CA TRP A 104 0.70 10.97 -1.21
C TRP A 104 0.73 11.58 -2.61
N LYS A 105 -0.41 11.68 -3.30
CA LYS A 105 -0.47 12.07 -4.73
C LYS A 105 0.45 11.23 -5.63
N LYS A 106 0.52 9.92 -5.36
CA LYS A 106 1.31 8.94 -6.12
C LYS A 106 0.43 8.01 -6.95
N GLY A 107 -0.74 8.48 -7.38
CA GLY A 107 -1.66 7.70 -8.22
C GLY A 107 -1.03 7.27 -9.56
N SER A 108 -0.16 8.10 -10.13
CA SER A 108 0.61 7.79 -11.34
C SER A 108 1.51 6.56 -11.21
N ASP A 109 1.90 6.15 -9.99
CA ASP A 109 2.67 4.92 -9.77
C ASP A 109 1.87 3.66 -10.14
N LEU A 110 0.55 3.79 -10.35
CA LEU A 110 -0.32 2.73 -10.85
C LEU A 110 -0.28 2.61 -12.38
N ASN A 111 0.35 3.54 -13.11
CA ASN A 111 0.48 3.52 -14.57
C ASN A 111 1.50 2.49 -15.04
N LEU A 112 1.21 1.21 -14.77
CA LEU A 112 2.10 0.09 -15.01
C LEU A 112 1.53 -0.81 -16.10
N LYS A 113 2.43 -1.32 -16.94
CA LYS A 113 2.13 -2.46 -17.82
C LYS A 113 2.03 -3.71 -16.96
N MET A 114 0.87 -4.34 -16.98
CA MET A 114 0.61 -5.55 -16.22
C MET A 114 1.36 -6.71 -16.85
N ALA A 115 2.11 -7.43 -16.03
CA ALA A 115 2.82 -8.63 -16.43
C ALA A 115 2.54 -9.75 -15.43
N GLY A 116 2.55 -10.97 -15.96
CA GLY A 116 2.46 -12.19 -15.20
C GLY A 116 3.73 -13.02 -15.35
N ILE A 117 3.75 -14.12 -14.61
CA ILE A 117 4.75 -15.17 -14.79
C ILE A 117 4.08 -16.28 -15.59
N LEU A 118 4.67 -16.65 -16.72
CA LEU A 118 4.31 -17.85 -17.46
C LEU A 118 5.27 -18.97 -17.08
N ILE A 119 4.71 -20.17 -16.86
CA ILE A 119 5.50 -21.38 -16.64
C ILE A 119 5.14 -22.35 -17.75
N ASN A 120 6.07 -22.65 -18.65
CA ASN A 120 5.88 -23.59 -19.75
C ASN A 120 6.96 -24.67 -19.68
N ASN A 121 6.56 -25.92 -19.42
CA ASN A 121 7.45 -27.07 -19.25
C ASN A 121 8.64 -26.80 -18.31
N GLY A 122 8.40 -26.12 -17.19
CA GLY A 122 9.42 -25.78 -16.19
C GLY A 122 10.26 -24.54 -16.50
N ILE A 123 10.12 -23.96 -17.70
CA ILE A 123 10.75 -22.67 -18.03
C ILE A 123 9.86 -21.55 -17.51
N VAL A 124 10.45 -20.70 -16.67
CA VAL A 124 9.79 -19.52 -16.10
C VAL A 124 10.13 -18.31 -16.95
N SER A 125 9.13 -17.62 -17.48
CA SER A 125 9.29 -16.38 -18.23
C SER A 125 8.34 -15.29 -17.74
N ARG A 126 8.75 -14.03 -17.88
CA ARG A 126 7.86 -12.87 -17.69
C ARG A 126 7.05 -12.68 -18.96
N ASN A 127 5.73 -12.59 -18.83
CA ASN A 127 4.83 -12.36 -19.96
C ASN A 127 3.99 -11.10 -19.70
N ASP A 128 4.02 -10.15 -20.63
CA ASP A 128 3.14 -8.98 -20.57
C ASP A 128 1.71 -9.42 -20.91
N ILE A 129 0.74 -8.98 -20.09
CA ILE A 129 -0.66 -9.40 -20.23
C ILE A 129 -1.40 -8.49 -21.24
N GLY A 130 -0.71 -7.51 -21.85
CA GLY A 130 -1.29 -6.56 -22.81
C GLY A 130 -2.18 -5.48 -22.18
N TRP A 131 -2.43 -5.54 -20.86
CA TRP A 131 -3.17 -4.53 -20.12
C TRP A 131 -2.24 -3.49 -19.53
N THR A 132 -2.56 -2.22 -19.74
CA THR A 132 -1.87 -1.09 -19.10
C THR A 132 -2.85 -0.38 -18.18
N ASN A 133 -2.51 -0.29 -16.91
CA ASN A 133 -3.28 0.49 -15.96
C ASN A 133 -3.09 1.98 -16.25
N ILE A 134 -4.17 2.76 -16.13
CA ILE A 134 -4.14 4.22 -16.32
C ILE A 134 -4.79 4.87 -15.10
N PHE A 135 -4.09 5.86 -14.57
CA PHE A 135 -4.47 6.75 -13.50
C PHE A 135 -4.31 8.17 -13.99
N ARG A 136 -5.41 8.94 -13.91
CA ARG A 136 -5.51 10.34 -14.29
C ARG A 136 -5.81 11.16 -13.04
N ASP A 137 -5.50 12.46 -13.07
CA ASP A 137 -5.65 13.31 -11.89
C ASP A 137 -7.10 13.41 -11.38
N ASN A 138 -8.09 13.35 -12.26
CA ASN A 138 -9.50 13.29 -11.83
C ASN A 138 -9.80 12.05 -10.96
N MET A 139 -9.06 10.94 -11.12
CA MET A 139 -9.26 9.69 -10.37
C MET A 139 -8.79 9.74 -8.90
N TYR A 140 -8.20 10.86 -8.46
CA TYR A 140 -7.99 11.11 -7.03
C TYR A 140 -9.32 11.22 -6.27
N PHE A 141 -10.37 11.73 -6.91
CA PHE A 141 -11.70 11.87 -6.35
C PHE A 141 -12.70 11.00 -7.11
N HIS A 142 -13.63 10.35 -6.40
CA HIS A 142 -14.69 9.59 -7.07
C HIS A 142 -15.72 10.53 -7.70
N PRO A 143 -16.24 10.22 -8.89
CA PRO A 143 -17.35 10.98 -9.44
C PRO A 143 -18.59 10.82 -8.55
N PHE A 144 -19.34 11.90 -8.40
CA PHE A 144 -20.71 11.81 -7.87
C PHE A 144 -21.63 11.23 -8.94
N HIS A 145 -22.65 10.48 -8.49
CA HIS A 145 -23.67 9.96 -9.39
C HIS A 145 -24.39 11.13 -10.09
N ILE A 146 -24.57 11.04 -11.41
CA ILE A 146 -25.06 12.16 -12.22
C ILE A 146 -26.46 12.63 -11.78
N GLU A 147 -27.34 11.70 -11.38
CA GLU A 147 -28.65 12.06 -10.87
C GLU A 147 -28.57 12.83 -9.55
N ALA A 148 -27.60 12.51 -8.69
CA ALA A 148 -27.43 13.25 -7.43
C ALA A 148 -27.02 14.70 -7.71
N VAL A 149 -26.12 14.91 -8.69
CA VAL A 149 -25.70 16.25 -9.13
C VAL A 149 -26.88 17.01 -9.76
N ASN A 150 -27.65 16.36 -10.64
CA ASN A 150 -28.77 17.01 -11.33
C ASN A 150 -29.92 17.37 -10.39
N ASN A 151 -30.17 16.55 -9.37
CA ASN A 151 -31.32 16.72 -8.46
C ASN A 151 -30.99 17.50 -7.19
N THR A 152 -29.70 17.76 -6.89
CA THR A 152 -29.28 18.44 -5.65
C THR A 152 -28.69 19.81 -5.96
N LYS A 153 -29.45 20.87 -5.62
CA LYS A 153 -28.96 22.24 -5.76
C LYS A 153 -27.72 22.47 -4.88
N GLY A 154 -26.62 22.90 -5.49
CA GLY A 154 -25.36 23.20 -4.80
C GLY A 154 -24.38 22.03 -4.71
N LEU A 155 -24.75 20.84 -5.21
CA LEU A 155 -23.80 19.75 -5.42
C LEU A 155 -23.15 19.91 -6.79
N TYR A 156 -21.84 20.12 -6.81
CA TYR A 156 -21.05 20.19 -8.04
C TYR A 156 -20.23 18.91 -8.20
N GLN A 157 -20.00 18.51 -9.46
CA GLN A 157 -19.17 17.35 -9.77
C GLN A 157 -17.71 17.58 -9.33
N ASN A 158 -17.03 16.49 -8.97
CA ASN A 158 -15.60 16.52 -8.70
C ASN A 158 -14.80 16.87 -9.98
N PRO A 159 -13.65 17.55 -9.85
CA PRO A 159 -12.90 18.05 -11.00
C PRO A 159 -12.54 16.95 -12.02
N GLY A 160 -12.86 17.20 -13.29
CA GLY A 160 -12.53 16.32 -14.42
C GLY A 160 -13.44 15.11 -14.61
N TRP A 161 -14.59 15.07 -13.92
CA TRP A 161 -15.66 14.09 -14.13
C TRP A 161 -16.92 14.71 -14.72
#